data_AF-A0A7C4EDJ2-F1
#
_entry.id   AF-A0A7C4EDJ2-F1
#
_cell.length_a   1.000
_cell.length_b   1.000
_cell.length_c   1.000
_cell.angle_alpha   90.00
_cell.angle_beta   90.00
_cell.angle_gamma   90.00
#
_symmetry.space_group_name_H-M   'P 1'
#
loop_
_entity.id
_entity.type
_entity.pdbx_description
1 polymer ?
#
loop_
_entity_poly.entity_id
_entity_poly.type
_entity_poly.pdbx_seq_one_letter_code
_entity_poly.pdbx_strand_id
1 'polypeptide(L)'
;MSHIVNIKTQIRDPVALAAACVRLGLQQPTQGKARLFVTEAEGQIVHLPGWTYPAVIDTATGTIATDTHGGRWGDQKELDKLLQAYAVEK
;
A
#
# COMPACT_ATOMS: atom_id res chain seq x y z
N MET A 1 -17.16 4.47 12.31
CA MET A 1 -17.22 5.07 10.96
C MET A 1 -15.83 4.94 10.38
N SER A 2 -15.68 4.08 9.37
CA SER A 2 -14.37 3.74 8.77
C SER A 2 -13.95 4.85 7.82
N HIS A 3 -12.83 5.51 8.12
CA HIS A 3 -12.21 6.49 7.24
C HIS A 3 -11.22 5.75 6.34
N ILE A 4 -11.65 5.42 5.11
CA ILE A 4 -10.70 5.05 4.06
C ILE A 4 -9.96 6.33 3.69
N VAL A 5 -8.69 6.42 4.07
CA VAL A 5 -7.83 7.53 3.66
C VAL A 5 -7.37 7.24 2.24
N ASN A 6 -8.08 7.79 1.26
CA ASN A 6 -7.64 7.77 -0.14
C ASN A 6 -6.45 8.72 -0.30
N ILE A 7 -5.24 8.20 -0.09
CA ILE A 7 -4.02 8.93 -0.40
C ILE A 7 -3.86 8.91 -1.93
N LYS A 8 -4.04 10.07 -2.57
CA LYS A 8 -3.88 10.29 -4.03
C LYS A 8 -2.40 10.40 -4.44
N THR A 9 -1.51 9.58 -3.89
CA THR A 9 -0.11 9.53 -4.33
C THR A 9 0.00 8.50 -5.44
N GLN A 10 0.25 9.00 -6.66
CA GLN A 10 0.24 8.25 -7.92
C GLN A 10 1.36 7.19 -7.98
N ILE A 11 1.19 6.06 -7.29
CA ILE A 11 1.98 4.85 -7.57
C ILE A 11 1.40 4.24 -8.85
N ARG A 12 2.02 4.51 -9.99
CA ARG A 12 1.62 3.98 -11.30
C ARG A 12 2.59 2.94 -11.85
N ASP A 13 3.78 2.86 -11.25
CA ASP A 13 4.84 1.98 -11.70
C ASP A 13 4.98 0.79 -10.73
N PRO A 14 4.58 -0.44 -11.15
CA PRO A 14 4.72 -1.63 -10.33
C PRO A 14 6.18 -2.05 -10.12
N VAL A 15 7.09 -1.70 -11.02
CA VAL A 15 8.52 -2.02 -10.91
C VAL A 15 9.17 -1.17 -9.83
N ALA A 16 8.94 0.14 -9.86
CA ALA A 16 9.43 1.04 -8.81
C ALA A 16 8.80 0.72 -7.44
N LEU A 17 7.54 0.26 -7.41
CA LEU A 17 6.92 -0.23 -6.17
C LEU A 17 7.64 -1.48 -5.64
N ALA A 18 7.95 -2.44 -6.50
CA ALA A 18 8.68 -3.64 -6.10
C ALA A 18 10.10 -3.30 -5.61
N ALA A 19 10.79 -2.37 -6.27
CA ALA A 19 12.10 -1.87 -5.84
C ALA A 19 12.03 -1.20 -4.45
N ALA A 20 11.01 -0.36 -4.23
CA ALA A 20 10.75 0.26 -2.93
C ALA A 20 10.52 -0.78 -1.82
N CYS A 21 9.74 -1.84 -2.10
CA CYS A 21 9.55 -2.95 -1.16
C CYS A 21 10.89 -3.64 -0.83
N VAL A 22 11.69 -3.97 -1.84
CA VAL A 22 13.01 -4.60 -1.64
C VAL A 22 13.94 -3.73 -0.80
N ARG A 23 13.98 -2.42 -1.07
CA ARG A 23 14.79 -1.45 -0.31
C ARG A 23 14.40 -1.38 1.17
N LEU A 24 13.11 -1.55 1.46
CA LEU A 24 12.58 -1.58 2.82
C LEU A 24 12.63 -2.97 3.47
N GLY A 25 13.11 -3.99 2.74
CA GLY A 25 13.14 -5.38 3.21
C GLY A 25 11.76 -6.03 3.32
N LEU A 26 10.77 -5.51 2.59
CA LEU A 26 9.40 -5.99 2.56
C LEU A 26 9.23 -7.13 1.55
N GLN A 27 8.15 -7.90 1.73
CA GLN A 27 7.72 -8.86 0.73
C GLN A 27 7.36 -8.14 -0.57
N GLN A 28 7.65 -8.80 -1.70
CA GLN A 28 7.34 -8.24 -3.01
C GLN A 28 5.83 -8.05 -3.18
N PRO A 29 5.41 -6.95 -3.84
CA PRO A 29 4.01 -6.73 -4.16
C PRO A 29 3.48 -7.90 -5.00
N THR A 30 2.33 -8.44 -4.63
CA THR A 30 1.66 -9.49 -5.39
C THR A 30 0.45 -8.91 -6.11
N GLN A 31 0.35 -9.10 -7.42
CA GLN A 31 -0.83 -8.65 -8.17
C GLN A 31 -2.03 -9.55 -7.87
N GLY A 32 -3.14 -8.95 -7.43
CA GLY A 32 -4.37 -9.69 -7.16
C GLY A 32 -5.45 -8.84 -6.51
N LYS A 33 -6.47 -9.53 -5.98
CA LYS A 33 -7.54 -8.92 -5.20
C LYS A 33 -7.32 -9.21 -3.73
N ALA A 34 -7.38 -8.17 -2.90
CA ALA A 34 -7.30 -8.30 -1.46
C ALA A 34 -8.56 -7.71 -0.82
N ARG A 35 -9.13 -8.49 0.09
CA ARG A 35 -10.27 -8.07 0.89
C ARG A 35 -9.77 -7.27 2.09
N LEU A 36 -10.16 -6.00 2.14
CA LEU A 36 -10.04 -5.13 3.30
C LEU A 36 -11.24 -5.34 4.23
N PHE A 37 -11.28 -4.61 5.36
CA PHE A 37 -12.32 -4.80 6.38
C PHE A 37 -13.75 -4.59 5.84
N VAL A 38 -13.97 -3.56 5.00
CA VAL A 38 -15.31 -3.21 4.48
C VAL A 38 -15.41 -3.32 2.95
N THR A 39 -14.27 -3.43 2.26
CA THR A 39 -14.22 -3.38 0.79
C THR A 39 -13.21 -4.37 0.23
N GLU A 40 -13.29 -4.63 -1.06
CA GLU A 40 -12.30 -5.41 -1.80
C GLU A 40 -11.61 -4.46 -2.79
N ALA A 41 -10.29 -4.55 -2.85
CA ALA A 41 -9.48 -3.77 -3.77
C ALA A 41 -8.66 -4.70 -4.66
N GLU A 42 -8.47 -4.31 -5.91
CA GLU A 42 -7.65 -5.01 -6.89
C GLU A 42 -6.40 -4.18 -7.21
N GLY A 43 -5.24 -4.82 -7.23
CA GLY A 43 -4.00 -4.15 -7.54
C GLY A 43 -2.77 -4.90 -7.02
N GLN A 44 -1.71 -4.15 -6.73
CA GLN A 44 -0.49 -4.63 -6.11
C GLN A 44 -0.67 -4.69 -4.60
N ILE A 45 -0.65 -5.90 -4.04
CA ILE A 45 -0.85 -6.17 -2.62
C ILE A 45 0.50 -6.14 -1.92
N VAL A 46 0.68 -5.18 -1.01
CA VAL A 46 1.89 -4.98 -0.21
C VAL A 46 1.60 -5.24 1.26
N HIS A 47 2.38 -6.12 1.87
CA HIS A 47 2.31 -6.41 3.29
C HIS A 47 3.28 -5.51 4.06
N LEU A 48 2.74 -4.52 4.76
CA LEU A 48 3.51 -3.63 5.62
C LEU A 48 3.71 -4.27 7.01
N PRO A 49 4.85 -4.02 7.67
CA PRO A 49 5.17 -4.64 8.94
C PRO A 49 4.28 -4.05 10.03
N GLY A 50 3.70 -4.92 10.86
CA GLY A 50 2.76 -4.52 11.91
C GLY A 50 1.36 -4.15 11.41
N TRP A 51 1.09 -4.34 10.12
CA TRP A 51 -0.25 -4.16 9.57
C TRP A 51 -1.06 -5.45 9.61
N THR A 52 -2.33 -5.32 9.97
CA THR A 52 -3.28 -6.45 10.01
C THR A 52 -3.83 -6.76 8.62
N TYR A 53 -4.08 -5.71 7.83
CA TYR A 53 -4.56 -5.82 6.46
C TYR A 53 -3.48 -5.32 5.50
N PRO A 54 -3.32 -5.93 4.31
CA PRO A 54 -2.36 -5.45 3.34
C PRO A 54 -2.80 -4.11 2.74
N ALA A 55 -1.81 -3.35 2.26
CA ALA A 55 -2.06 -2.19 1.40
C ALA A 55 -2.26 -2.67 -0.04
N VAL A 56 -3.34 -2.25 -0.68
CA VAL A 56 -3.60 -2.58 -2.08
C VAL A 56 -3.43 -1.34 -2.92
N ILE A 57 -2.51 -1.39 -3.88
CA ILE A 57 -2.14 -0.27 -4.73
C ILE A 57 -2.64 -0.54 -6.13
N ASP A 58 -3.65 0.21 -6.55
CA ASP A 58 -4.15 0.18 -7.91
C ASP A 58 -3.26 1.09 -8.78
N THR A 59 -2.39 0.49 -9.58
CA THR A 59 -1.50 1.22 -10.49
C THR A 59 -2.21 1.80 -11.71
N ALA A 60 -3.40 1.29 -12.06
CA ALA A 60 -4.18 1.80 -13.19
C ALA A 60 -4.85 3.14 -12.82
N THR A 61 -5.44 3.23 -11.64
CA THR A 61 -6.03 4.50 -11.15
C THR A 61 -5.04 5.36 -10.37
N GLY A 62 -3.97 4.77 -9.84
CA GLY A 62 -3.03 5.41 -8.92
C GLY A 62 -3.61 5.60 -7.51
N THR A 63 -4.53 4.73 -7.11
CA THR A 63 -5.22 4.80 -5.80
C THR A 63 -4.62 3.76 -4.86
N ILE A 64 -4.49 4.12 -3.59
CA ILE A 64 -4.00 3.21 -2.54
C ILE A 64 -5.16 2.93 -1.58
N ALA A 65 -5.61 1.69 -1.56
CA ALA A 65 -6.63 1.19 -0.65
C ALA A 65 -5.95 0.56 0.57
N THR A 66 -6.15 1.17 1.73
CA THR A 66 -5.59 0.72 3.01
C THR A 66 -6.65 0.83 4.10
N ASP A 67 -6.56 -0.05 5.09
CA ASP A 67 -7.40 0.05 6.28
C ASP A 67 -6.54 0.06 7.55
N THR A 68 -6.30 1.27 8.06
CA THR A 68 -5.51 1.48 9.27
C THR A 68 -6.36 1.83 10.49
N HIS A 69 -7.69 1.94 10.38
CA HIS A 69 -8.62 2.36 11.45
C HIS A 69 -8.01 3.34 12.48
N GLY A 70 -7.52 4.49 12.04
CA GLY A 70 -6.91 5.50 12.91
C GLY A 70 -5.56 5.10 13.53
N GLY A 71 -4.80 4.24 12.87
CA GLY A 71 -3.53 3.69 13.37
C GLY A 71 -3.66 2.39 14.18
N ARG A 72 -4.88 1.84 14.30
CA ARG A 72 -5.16 0.65 15.11
C ARG A 72 -4.79 -0.67 14.41
N TRP A 73 -4.77 -0.67 13.08
CA TRP A 73 -4.47 -1.87 12.26
C TRP A 73 -3.19 -1.75 11.44
N GLY A 74 -2.43 -0.69 11.65
CA GLY A 74 -1.17 -0.43 10.96
C GLY A 74 -0.71 1.00 11.23
N ASP A 75 0.60 1.18 11.36
CA ASP A 75 1.18 2.52 11.48
C ASP A 75 1.30 3.15 10.09
N GLN A 76 0.68 4.32 9.92
CA GLN A 76 0.74 5.13 8.70
C GLN A 76 2.19 5.44 8.30
N LYS A 77 3.12 5.51 9.26
CA LYS A 77 4.54 5.73 8.97
C LYS A 77 5.15 4.66 8.07
N GLU A 78 4.70 3.42 8.14
CA GLU A 78 5.21 2.36 7.26
C GLU A 78 4.76 2.59 5.81
N LEU A 79 3.55 3.10 5.62
CA LEU A 79 3.09 3.53 4.30
C LEU A 79 3.87 4.75 3.81
N ASP A 80 4.15 5.71 4.69
CA ASP A 80 4.94 6.90 4.33
C ASP A 80 6.38 6.52 3.93
N LYS A 81 7.00 5.55 4.61
CA LYS A 81 8.31 4.99 4.21
C LYS A 81 8.25 4.35 2.82
N LEU A 82 7.20 3.58 2.53
CA LEU A 82 7.00 2.99 1.20
C LEU A 82 6.89 4.06 0.13
N LEU A 83 6.11 5.13 0.38
CA LEU A 83 5.97 6.25 -0.54
C LEU A 83 7.28 7.01 -0.76
N GLN A 84 8.06 7.21 0.30
CA GLN A 84 9.39 7.83 0.19
C GLN A 84 10.37 6.95 -0.60
N ALA A 85 10.38 5.64 -0.36
CA ALA A 85 11.21 4.71 -1.13
C ALA A 85 10.80 4.70 -2.60
N TYR A 86 9.49 4.67 -2.89
CA TYR A 86 8.97 4.76 -4.26
C TYR A 86 9.38 6.06 -4.95
N ALA A 87 9.34 7.19 -4.25
CA ALA A 87 9.75 8.48 -4.80
C ALA A 87 11.24 8.56 -5.15
N VAL A 88 12.08 7.70 -4.57
CA VAL A 88 13.52 7.60 -4.91
C VAL A 88 13.75 6.76 -6.16
N GLU A 89 12.87 5.79 -6.44
CA GLU A 89 12.98 4.88 -7.59
C GLU A 89 12.33 5.43 -8.87
N LYS A 90 11.56 6.53 -8.78
CA LYS A 90 10.85 7.17 -9.90
C LYS A 90 11.59 8.39 -10.47
#